data_AF-A0A1Q6KH80-F1
#
_entry.id   AF-A0A1Q6KH80-F1
#
_cell.length_a   1.000
_cell.length_b   1.000
_cell.length_c   1.000
_cell.angle_alpha   90.00
_cell.angle_beta   90.00
_cell.angle_gamma   90.00
#
_symmetry.space_group_name_H-M   'P 1'
#
loop_
_entity.id
_entity.type
_entity.pdbx_description
1 polymer ?
#
loop_
_entity_poly.entity_id
_entity_poly.type
_entity_poly.pdbx_seq_one_letter_code
_entity_poly.pdbx_strand_id
1 'polypeptide(L)'
;MIIELPRSFIMNSPINTKGAFVENGMLKIGKEQSFRKVMTEITYQIKGRNRCCYCGKIIPEEEMTIDHMYPQSFGGPTITNNMLPSCKKCNNEKGDLNTSQYKAYLKAKEKGEINKFRAEIQKYRKFMRELVDFDIPQEWLSEEEISKLIVMLDLEDNYKGQMYNKISRYYEKNHHFQKPVIIGKNDFVFDGFLATMYAKNVGLKRVPVIRMDNVEVIL
;
A
#
# COMPACT_ATOMS: atom_id res chain seq x y z
N MET A 1 2.44 2.86 -13.49
CA MET A 1 2.25 1.40 -13.50
C MET A 1 0.78 1.04 -13.70
N ILE A 2 0.49 -0.14 -14.24
CA ILE A 2 -0.87 -0.69 -14.37
C ILE A 2 -1.08 -1.70 -13.24
N ILE A 3 -2.14 -1.55 -12.45
CA ILE A 3 -2.50 -2.50 -11.40
C ILE A 3 -3.41 -3.61 -11.92
N GLU A 4 -3.40 -4.76 -11.26
CA GLU A 4 -4.28 -5.89 -11.58
C GLU A 4 -5.73 -5.58 -11.21
N LEU A 5 -6.64 -5.70 -12.16
CA LEU A 5 -8.08 -5.48 -12.01
C LEU A 5 -8.86 -6.66 -12.60
N PRO A 6 -10.05 -6.99 -12.07
CA PRO A 6 -10.97 -7.94 -12.69
C PRO A 6 -11.54 -7.35 -13.98
N ARG A 7 -12.12 -8.22 -14.83
CA ARG A 7 -12.81 -7.79 -16.06
C ARG A 7 -13.99 -6.86 -15.80
N SER A 8 -14.70 -7.09 -14.69
CA SER A 8 -15.80 -6.26 -14.22
C SER A 8 -15.74 -6.17 -12.70
N PHE A 9 -16.07 -4.99 -12.17
CA PHE A 9 -16.20 -4.73 -10.73
C PHE A 9 -17.20 -3.59 -10.56
N ILE A 10 -18.09 -3.72 -9.57
CA ILE A 10 -19.00 -2.66 -9.13
C ILE A 10 -19.09 -2.74 -7.62
N MET A 11 -18.93 -1.60 -6.96
CA MET A 11 -19.10 -1.42 -5.52
C MET A 11 -20.01 -0.23 -5.27
N ASN A 12 -21.00 -0.42 -4.40
CA ASN A 12 -22.07 0.53 -4.06
C ASN A 12 -22.97 0.92 -5.25
N SER A 13 -22.50 1.76 -6.17
CA SER A 13 -23.19 2.14 -7.42
C SER A 13 -22.29 2.99 -8.31
N PRO A 14 -22.28 2.83 -9.65
CA PRO A 14 -21.46 3.64 -10.57
C PRO A 14 -21.80 5.14 -10.62
N ILE A 15 -22.99 5.53 -10.17
CA ILE A 15 -23.52 6.90 -10.29
C ILE A 15 -23.24 7.72 -9.00
N ASN A 16 -22.75 7.08 -7.95
CA ASN A 16 -22.56 7.68 -6.63
C ASN A 16 -21.09 8.09 -6.40
N THR A 17 -20.85 9.21 -5.70
CA THR A 17 -19.53 9.63 -5.19
C THR A 17 -18.89 8.61 -4.24
N LYS A 18 -19.69 7.68 -3.71
CA LYS A 18 -19.26 6.52 -2.90
C LYS A 18 -19.09 5.23 -3.73
N GLY A 19 -19.22 5.31 -5.04
CA GLY A 19 -19.10 4.18 -5.96
C GLY A 19 -17.66 3.81 -6.28
N ALA A 20 -17.46 2.59 -6.79
CA ALA A 20 -16.27 2.24 -7.57
C ALA A 20 -16.63 1.20 -8.61
N PHE A 21 -16.07 1.29 -9.81
CA PHE A 21 -16.34 0.33 -10.87
C PHE A 21 -15.20 0.24 -11.89
N VAL A 22 -15.10 -0.90 -12.57
CA VAL A 22 -14.16 -1.09 -13.68
C VAL A 22 -14.91 -0.97 -15.01
N GLU A 23 -14.43 -0.09 -15.88
CA GLU A 23 -14.94 0.14 -17.22
C GLU A 23 -13.76 0.27 -18.19
N ASN A 24 -13.75 -0.51 -19.28
CA ASN A 24 -12.69 -0.49 -20.29
C ASN A 24 -11.27 -0.64 -19.71
N GLY A 25 -11.12 -1.46 -18.66
CA GLY A 25 -9.84 -1.69 -17.98
C GLY A 25 -9.39 -0.55 -17.05
N MET A 26 -10.20 0.49 -16.88
CA MET A 26 -9.99 1.60 -15.95
C MET A 26 -10.81 1.39 -14.69
N LEU A 27 -10.18 1.48 -13.51
CA LEU A 27 -10.89 1.55 -12.25
C LEU A 27 -11.24 3.01 -11.94
N LYS A 28 -12.54 3.31 -11.89
CA LYS A 28 -13.08 4.60 -11.48
C LYS A 28 -13.52 4.53 -10.03
N ILE A 29 -13.03 5.43 -9.20
CA ILE A 29 -13.34 5.49 -7.77
C ILE A 29 -13.97 6.84 -7.46
N GLY A 30 -15.18 6.83 -6.90
CA GLY A 30 -15.83 8.05 -6.46
C GLY A 30 -15.06 8.74 -5.34
N LYS A 31 -15.09 10.07 -5.32
CA LYS A 31 -14.31 10.92 -4.40
C LYS A 31 -14.49 10.63 -2.89
N GLU A 32 -15.64 10.10 -2.49
CA GLU A 32 -15.94 9.74 -1.10
C GLU A 32 -15.71 8.25 -0.80
N GLN A 33 -15.34 7.45 -1.80
CA GLN A 33 -15.10 6.03 -1.62
C GLN A 33 -13.73 5.78 -1.01
N SER A 34 -13.68 4.84 -0.06
CA SER A 34 -12.43 4.43 0.58
C SER A 34 -11.57 3.62 -0.38
N PHE A 35 -10.45 4.20 -0.81
CA PHE A 35 -9.45 3.54 -1.66
C PHE A 35 -9.04 2.17 -1.11
N ARG A 36 -8.72 2.09 0.20
CA ARG A 36 -8.33 0.82 0.84
C ARG A 36 -9.42 -0.25 0.76
N LYS A 37 -10.70 0.12 0.92
CA LYS A 37 -11.81 -0.83 0.81
C LYS A 37 -11.95 -1.34 -0.62
N VAL A 38 -11.86 -0.45 -1.62
CA VAL A 38 -11.90 -0.84 -3.04
C VAL A 38 -10.77 -1.81 -3.37
N MET A 39 -9.53 -1.48 -3.00
CA MET A 39 -8.38 -2.37 -3.23
C MET A 39 -8.55 -3.73 -2.55
N THR A 40 -9.14 -3.76 -1.35
CA THR A 40 -9.43 -5.00 -0.61
C THR A 40 -10.44 -5.87 -1.35
N GLU A 41 -11.59 -5.31 -1.74
CA GLU A 41 -12.64 -6.08 -2.42
C GLU A 41 -12.19 -6.55 -3.81
N ILE A 42 -11.47 -5.70 -4.55
CA ILE A 42 -10.87 -6.09 -5.83
C ILE A 42 -9.87 -7.24 -5.63
N THR A 43 -9.01 -7.16 -4.60
CA THR A 43 -8.05 -8.22 -4.30
C THR A 43 -8.77 -9.55 -4.00
N TYR A 44 -9.85 -9.51 -3.22
CA TYR A 44 -10.65 -10.71 -2.98
C TYR A 44 -11.32 -11.26 -4.23
N GLN A 45 -11.81 -10.41 -5.13
CA GLN A 45 -12.41 -10.87 -6.38
C GLN A 45 -11.39 -11.54 -7.31
N ILE A 46 -10.17 -11.00 -7.42
CA ILE A 46 -9.13 -11.54 -8.32
C ILE A 46 -8.40 -12.76 -7.73
N LYS A 47 -8.17 -12.79 -6.40
CA LYS A 47 -7.37 -13.85 -5.74
C LYS A 47 -8.21 -14.88 -4.98
N GLY A 48 -9.49 -14.61 -4.74
CA GLY A 48 -10.39 -15.42 -3.93
C GLY A 48 -10.40 -15.01 -2.45
N ARG A 49 -11.49 -15.34 -1.74
CA ARG A 49 -11.72 -15.00 -0.32
C ARG A 49 -11.82 -16.22 0.61
N ASN A 50 -11.48 -17.42 0.14
CA ASN A 50 -11.71 -18.66 0.89
C ASN A 50 -10.44 -19.48 1.16
N ARG A 51 -9.26 -19.09 0.66
CA ARG A 51 -8.02 -19.84 0.81
C ARG A 51 -6.84 -18.94 1.15
N CYS A 52 -6.09 -19.28 2.20
CA CYS A 52 -4.89 -18.55 2.57
C CYS A 52 -3.78 -18.75 1.53
N CYS A 53 -3.19 -17.66 1.02
CA CYS A 53 -2.10 -17.72 0.04
C CYS A 53 -0.81 -18.38 0.57
N TYR A 54 -0.63 -18.43 1.90
CA TYR A 54 0.57 -18.98 2.52
C TYR A 54 0.44 -20.45 2.88
N CYS A 55 -0.55 -20.81 3.70
CA CYS A 55 -0.70 -22.18 4.19
C CYS A 55 -1.65 -23.04 3.36
N GLY A 56 -2.32 -22.46 2.35
CA GLY A 56 -3.25 -23.16 1.48
C GLY A 56 -4.54 -23.65 2.14
N LYS A 57 -4.72 -23.42 3.45
CA LYS A 57 -5.93 -23.82 4.18
C LYS A 57 -7.14 -23.04 3.70
N ILE A 58 -8.29 -23.71 3.71
CA ILE A 58 -9.60 -23.07 3.52
C ILE A 58 -9.95 -22.32 4.80
N ILE A 59 -10.36 -21.07 4.66
CA ILE A 59 -10.63 -20.13 5.77
C ILE A 59 -12.01 -19.49 5.51
N PRO A 60 -12.86 -19.35 6.54
CA PRO A 60 -14.10 -18.59 6.42
C PRO A 60 -13.84 -17.15 5.95
N GLU A 61 -14.74 -16.58 5.14
CA GLU A 61 -14.54 -15.27 4.51
C GLU A 61 -14.43 -14.12 5.53
N GLU A 62 -15.05 -14.28 6.69
CA GLU A 62 -15.03 -13.38 7.83
C GLU A 62 -13.72 -13.42 8.63
N GLU A 63 -12.96 -14.52 8.51
CA GLU A 63 -11.64 -14.67 9.12
C GLU A 63 -10.49 -14.33 8.16
N MET A 64 -10.81 -14.19 6.87
CA MET A 64 -9.85 -13.79 5.85
C MET A 64 -9.36 -12.36 6.08
N THR A 65 -8.04 -12.19 5.96
CA THR A 65 -7.39 -10.87 6.02
C THR A 65 -6.63 -10.60 4.74
N ILE A 66 -6.29 -9.34 4.50
CA ILE A 66 -5.31 -8.99 3.47
C ILE A 66 -3.95 -8.76 4.13
N ASP A 67 -2.92 -9.36 3.55
CA ASP A 67 -1.52 -9.10 3.84
C ASP A 67 -0.85 -8.40 2.64
N HIS A 68 0.23 -7.67 2.92
CA HIS A 68 1.01 -6.97 1.91
C HIS A 68 2.28 -7.76 1.55
N MET A 69 2.51 -8.01 0.25
CA MET A 69 3.65 -8.80 -0.22
C MET A 69 4.99 -8.17 0.19
N TYR A 70 5.09 -6.85 -0.02
CA TYR A 70 6.08 -5.96 0.55
C TYR A 70 5.41 -5.22 1.73
N PRO A 71 5.98 -5.27 2.94
CA PRO A 71 5.36 -4.70 4.13
C PRO A 71 5.28 -3.17 4.08
N GLN A 72 4.20 -2.60 4.64
CA GLN A 72 3.98 -1.14 4.66
C GLN A 72 5.09 -0.38 5.41
N SER A 73 5.71 -1.02 6.40
CA SER A 73 6.81 -0.46 7.19
C SER A 73 8.08 -0.21 6.37
N PHE A 74 8.17 -0.79 5.16
CA PHE A 74 9.26 -0.63 4.20
C PHE A 74 8.76 -0.10 2.83
N GLY A 75 7.66 0.66 2.82
CA GLY A 75 7.15 1.32 1.61
C GLY A 75 6.12 0.53 0.81
N GLY A 76 5.72 -0.66 1.27
CA GLY A 76 4.70 -1.49 0.62
C GLY A 76 3.35 -0.78 0.41
N PRO A 77 2.90 -0.55 -0.84
CA PRO A 77 1.64 0.15 -1.14
C PRO A 77 0.40 -0.72 -0.90
N THR A 78 -0.75 -0.09 -0.62
CA THR A 78 -2.06 -0.77 -0.63
C THR A 78 -2.62 -0.76 -2.06
N ILE A 79 -2.14 -1.68 -2.88
CA ILE A 79 -2.59 -1.92 -4.27
C ILE A 79 -2.75 -3.42 -4.50
N THR A 80 -3.56 -3.82 -5.47
CA THR A 80 -3.85 -5.23 -5.77
C THR A 80 -2.59 -6.05 -6.05
N ASN A 81 -1.60 -5.48 -6.75
CA ASN A 81 -0.31 -6.13 -7.05
C ASN A 81 0.54 -6.42 -5.81
N ASN A 82 0.26 -5.76 -4.69
CA ASN A 82 0.98 -5.94 -3.44
C ASN A 82 0.11 -6.61 -2.36
N MET A 83 -1.12 -7.02 -2.66
CA MET A 83 -2.08 -7.50 -1.67
C MET A 83 -2.43 -8.97 -1.90
N LEU A 84 -2.42 -9.78 -0.83
CA LEU A 84 -2.74 -11.20 -0.86
C LEU A 84 -3.73 -11.59 0.24
N PRO A 85 -4.75 -12.41 -0.05
CA PRO A 85 -5.62 -13.02 0.96
C PRO A 85 -4.82 -13.99 1.84
N SER A 86 -4.90 -13.82 3.16
CA SER A 86 -4.21 -14.68 4.12
C SER A 86 -5.01 -14.85 5.42
N CYS A 87 -4.79 -15.98 6.11
CA CYS A 87 -5.32 -16.16 7.46
C CYS A 87 -4.55 -15.32 8.48
N LYS A 88 -5.22 -14.91 9.56
CA LYS A 88 -4.63 -14.13 10.66
C LYS A 88 -3.33 -14.73 11.20
N LYS A 89 -3.26 -16.06 11.35
CA LYS A 89 -2.06 -16.75 11.85
C LYS A 89 -0.85 -16.52 10.96
N CYS A 90 -0.97 -16.75 9.65
CA CYS A 90 0.14 -16.58 8.72
C CYS A 90 0.50 -15.10 8.52
N ASN A 91 -0.51 -14.22 8.47
CA ASN A 91 -0.30 -12.77 8.38
C ASN A 91 0.52 -12.26 9.58
N ASN A 92 0.12 -12.63 10.80
CA ASN A 92 0.84 -12.27 12.03
C ASN A 92 2.24 -12.88 12.10
N GLU A 93 2.42 -14.14 11.65
CA GLU A 93 3.73 -14.80 11.66
C GLU A 93 4.70 -14.17 10.64
N LYS A 94 4.21 -13.75 9.48
CA LYS A 94 5.01 -13.02 8.49
C LYS A 94 5.46 -11.66 9.02
N GLY A 95 4.55 -10.90 9.63
CA GLY A 95 4.82 -9.55 10.13
C GLY A 95 5.47 -8.66 9.05
N ASP A 96 6.56 -8.00 9.42
CA ASP A 96 7.33 -7.11 8.52
C ASP A 96 8.29 -7.86 7.56
N LEU A 97 8.13 -9.16 7.35
CA LEU A 97 8.87 -9.87 6.30
C LEU A 97 8.14 -9.66 4.97
N ASN A 98 8.88 -9.46 3.88
CA ASN A 98 8.29 -9.63 2.55
C ASN A 98 8.03 -11.11 2.25
N THR A 99 7.27 -11.43 1.21
CA THR A 99 6.91 -12.83 0.88
C THR A 99 8.10 -13.75 0.67
N SER A 100 9.17 -13.27 0.02
CA SER A 100 10.40 -14.05 -0.19
C SER A 100 11.12 -14.34 1.11
N GLN A 101 11.25 -13.33 1.98
CA GLN A 101 11.83 -13.47 3.31
C GLN A 101 10.98 -14.39 4.19
N TYR A 102 9.65 -14.35 4.08
CA TYR A 102 8.77 -15.24 4.83
C TYR A 102 8.90 -16.70 4.37
N LYS A 103 9.03 -16.95 3.07
CA LYS A 103 9.36 -18.29 2.56
C LYS A 103 10.70 -18.79 3.11
N ALA A 104 11.72 -17.92 3.18
CA ALA A 104 13.00 -18.26 3.79
C ALA A 104 12.89 -18.53 5.31
N TYR A 105 12.07 -17.74 6.03
CA TYR A 105 11.76 -17.97 7.44
C TYR A 105 11.12 -19.34 7.67
N LEU A 106 10.14 -19.74 6.85
CA LEU A 106 9.50 -21.05 6.98
C LEU A 106 10.50 -22.19 6.76
N LYS A 107 11.38 -22.08 5.77
CA LYS A 107 12.47 -23.05 5.54
C LYS A 107 13.45 -23.10 6.72
N ALA A 108 13.82 -21.95 7.27
CA ALA A 108 14.70 -21.90 8.45
C ALA A 108 14.02 -22.52 9.68
N LYS A 109 12.71 -22.30 9.84
CA LYS A 109 11.90 -22.91 10.91
C LYS A 109 11.87 -24.42 10.81
N GLU A 110 11.70 -24.98 9.62
CA GLU A 110 11.76 -26.43 9.39
C GLU A 110 13.13 -27.04 9.73
N LYS A 111 14.21 -26.29 9.49
CA LYS A 111 15.59 -26.71 9.78
C LYS A 111 16.06 -26.44 11.22
N GLY A 112 15.24 -25.78 12.04
CA GLY A 112 15.65 -25.34 13.38
C GLY A 112 16.64 -24.16 13.41
N GLU A 113 16.78 -23.42 12.30
CA GLU A 113 17.77 -22.35 12.11
C GLU A 113 17.19 -20.94 12.34
N ILE A 114 16.08 -20.81 13.08
CA ILE A 114 15.33 -19.54 13.24
C ILE A 114 16.20 -18.42 13.80
N ASN A 115 17.06 -18.71 14.77
CA ASN A 115 17.91 -17.69 15.40
C ASN A 115 18.92 -17.10 14.42
N LYS A 116 19.48 -17.92 13.54
CA LYS A 116 20.38 -17.48 12.47
C LYS A 116 19.64 -16.57 11.49
N PHE A 117 18.46 -17.01 11.01
CA PHE A 117 17.61 -16.20 10.14
C PHE A 117 17.26 -14.84 10.77
N ARG A 118 16.91 -14.82 12.06
CA ARG A 118 16.58 -13.58 12.78
C ARG A 118 17.77 -12.61 12.86
N ALA A 119 18.97 -13.11 13.07
CA ALA A 119 20.18 -12.28 13.08
C ALA A 119 20.47 -11.69 11.69
N GLU A 120 20.29 -12.48 10.62
CA GLU A 120 20.49 -12.04 9.23
C GLU A 120 19.44 -10.99 8.82
N ILE A 121 18.15 -11.23 9.11
CA ILE A 121 17.10 -10.28 8.75
C ILE A 121 17.22 -8.96 9.51
N GLN A 122 17.69 -8.99 10.76
CA GLN A 122 17.93 -7.78 11.54
C GLN A 122 19.03 -6.92 10.91
N LYS A 123 20.13 -7.55 10.46
CA LYS A 123 21.21 -6.85 9.74
C LYS A 123 20.72 -6.26 8.42
N TYR A 124 19.98 -7.04 7.62
CA TYR A 124 19.38 -6.57 6.39
C TYR A 124 18.47 -5.36 6.62
N ARG A 125 17.57 -5.42 7.60
CA ARG A 125 16.65 -4.31 7.90
C ARG A 125 17.37 -3.05 8.36
N LYS A 126 18.45 -3.19 9.14
CA LYS A 126 19.27 -2.05 9.53
C LYS A 126 19.89 -1.39 8.31
N PHE A 127 20.50 -2.20 7.44
CA PHE A 127 21.09 -1.74 6.17
C PHE A 127 20.06 -1.03 5.29
N MET A 128 18.88 -1.64 5.07
CA MET A 128 17.83 -1.05 4.23
C MET A 128 17.38 0.31 4.75
N ARG A 129 17.16 0.46 6.06
CA ARG A 129 16.75 1.74 6.66
C ARG A 129 17.79 2.85 6.55
N GLU A 130 19.07 2.52 6.35
CA GLU A 130 20.15 3.49 6.26
C GLU A 130 20.43 3.92 4.81
N LEU A 131 20.10 3.08 3.82
CA LEU A 131 20.59 3.25 2.44
C LEU A 131 19.52 3.18 1.35
N VAL A 132 18.31 2.72 1.67
CA VAL A 132 17.24 2.52 0.69
C VAL A 132 15.93 3.10 1.21
N ASP A 133 15.34 4.00 0.44
CA ASP A 133 14.08 4.67 0.84
C ASP A 133 12.92 3.67 0.96
N PHE A 134 12.79 2.76 -0.01
CA PHE A 134 11.70 1.78 -0.08
C PHE A 134 12.17 0.40 -0.55
N ASP A 135 11.81 -0.66 0.18
CA ASP A 135 12.06 -2.06 -0.19
C ASP A 135 10.90 -2.59 -1.05
N ILE A 136 10.74 -1.99 -2.24
CA ILE A 136 9.72 -2.35 -3.24
C ILE A 136 10.33 -2.34 -4.66
N PRO A 137 9.65 -2.94 -5.67
CA PRO A 137 10.13 -2.91 -7.05
C PRO A 137 10.32 -1.48 -7.54
N GLN A 138 11.52 -1.19 -8.07
CA GLN A 138 11.90 0.18 -8.46
C GLN A 138 11.09 0.67 -9.67
N GLU A 139 10.61 -0.24 -10.51
CA GLU A 139 9.72 0.05 -11.64
C GLU A 139 8.32 0.54 -11.23
N TRP A 140 7.95 0.43 -9.95
CA TRP A 140 6.71 1.02 -9.43
C TRP A 140 6.90 2.48 -9.04
N LEU A 141 8.14 2.89 -8.78
CA LEU A 141 8.49 4.21 -8.26
C LEU A 141 8.76 5.19 -9.39
N SER A 142 8.30 6.41 -9.16
CA SER A 142 8.61 7.58 -9.97
C SER A 142 8.60 8.82 -9.07
N GLU A 143 9.00 9.97 -9.60
CA GLU A 143 8.97 11.24 -8.89
C GLU A 143 7.97 12.17 -9.58
N GLU A 144 7.10 12.82 -8.80
CA GLU A 144 6.13 13.79 -9.31
C GLU A 144 6.27 15.15 -8.62
N GLU A 145 5.95 16.21 -9.35
CA GLU A 145 5.95 17.56 -8.79
C GLU A 145 4.77 17.75 -7.84
N ILE A 146 5.03 18.35 -6.67
CA ILE A 146 3.99 18.64 -5.68
C ILE A 146 2.87 19.51 -6.26
N SER A 147 3.20 20.43 -7.17
CA SER A 147 2.24 21.32 -7.82
C SER A 147 1.21 20.63 -8.71
N LYS A 148 1.46 19.38 -9.13
CA LYS A 148 0.53 18.60 -9.94
C LYS A 148 -0.44 17.76 -9.10
N LEU A 149 -0.08 17.46 -7.85
CA LEU A 149 -0.85 16.56 -7.02
C LEU A 149 -2.19 17.18 -6.61
N ILE A 150 -3.26 16.42 -6.79
CA ILE A 150 -4.62 16.82 -6.43
C ILE A 150 -5.02 16.11 -5.15
N VAL A 151 -5.39 16.88 -4.13
CA VAL A 151 -5.86 16.37 -2.84
C VAL A 151 -7.24 16.92 -2.53
N MET A 152 -8.07 16.10 -1.88
CA MET A 152 -9.27 16.58 -1.20
C MET A 152 -8.92 16.97 0.23
N LEU A 153 -9.32 18.18 0.62
CA LEU A 153 -9.15 18.71 1.96
C LEU A 153 -10.46 19.40 2.34
N ASP A 154 -11.05 18.98 3.45
CA ASP A 154 -12.08 19.79 4.10
C ASP A 154 -11.40 21.01 4.73
N LEU A 155 -11.92 22.21 4.48
CA LEU A 155 -11.33 23.45 4.98
C LEU A 155 -11.47 23.58 6.50
N GLU A 156 -12.41 22.86 7.11
CA GLU A 156 -12.60 22.81 8.56
C GLU A 156 -11.64 21.82 9.23
N ASP A 157 -11.05 20.89 8.47
CA ASP A 157 -10.17 19.85 9.00
C ASP A 157 -8.79 20.39 9.40
N ASN A 158 -8.46 20.30 10.69
CA ASN A 158 -7.09 20.48 11.16
C ASN A 158 -6.25 19.21 10.93
N TYR A 159 -5.68 19.09 9.73
CA TYR A 159 -4.82 17.95 9.38
C TYR A 159 -3.50 17.87 10.16
N LYS A 160 -3.05 18.94 10.85
CA LYS A 160 -1.79 19.00 11.62
C LYS A 160 -1.91 18.36 13.01
N GLY A 161 -2.49 17.17 13.06
CA GLY A 161 -2.65 16.37 14.28
C GLY A 161 -1.44 15.48 14.61
N GLN A 162 -1.64 14.53 15.53
CA GLN A 162 -0.61 13.59 15.96
C GLN A 162 0.01 12.78 14.80
N MET A 163 -0.80 12.40 13.80
CA MET A 163 -0.32 11.65 12.65
C MET A 163 0.59 12.48 11.75
N TYR A 164 0.25 13.76 11.49
CA TYR A 164 1.11 14.68 10.77
C TYR A 164 2.45 14.86 11.49
N ASN A 165 2.42 15.04 12.81
CA ASN A 165 3.64 15.18 13.63
C ASN A 165 4.51 13.91 13.61
N LYS A 166 3.93 12.73 13.39
CA LYS A 166 4.72 11.49 13.18
C LYS A 166 5.45 11.52 11.83
N ILE A 167 4.79 11.98 10.77
CA ILE A 167 5.40 12.10 9.44
C ILE A 167 6.50 13.17 9.45
N SER A 168 6.24 14.33 10.06
CA SER A 168 7.23 15.41 10.22
C SER A 168 8.52 14.91 10.86
N ARG A 169 8.42 14.31 12.05
CA ARG A 169 9.57 13.77 12.78
C ARG A 169 10.29 12.65 12.04
N TYR A 170 9.54 11.81 11.31
CA TYR A 170 10.16 10.78 10.49
C TYR A 170 10.99 11.40 9.36
N TYR A 171 10.42 12.36 8.63
CA TYR A 171 11.11 13.00 7.52
C TYR A 171 12.30 13.86 7.99
N GLU A 172 12.16 14.62 9.08
CA GLU A 172 13.26 15.41 9.67
C GLU A 172 14.43 14.52 10.09
N LYS A 173 14.16 13.29 10.54
CA LYS A 173 15.19 12.34 10.96
C LYS A 173 15.85 11.61 9.79
N ASN A 174 15.07 11.17 8.81
CA ASN A 174 15.54 10.24 7.77
C ASN A 174 15.70 10.92 6.40
N HIS A 175 15.19 12.15 6.22
CA HIS A 175 15.19 12.91 4.97
C HIS A 175 14.46 12.23 3.78
N HIS A 176 13.63 11.24 4.07
CA HIS A 176 12.73 10.60 3.11
C HIS A 176 11.39 10.25 3.77
N PHE A 177 10.36 9.95 2.96
CA PHE A 177 9.08 9.47 3.47
C PHE A 177 9.13 7.98 3.78
N GLN A 178 8.30 7.50 4.72
CA GLN A 178 8.24 6.07 5.05
C GLN A 178 7.62 5.22 3.93
N LYS A 179 6.76 5.83 3.11
CA LYS A 179 6.13 5.21 1.94
C LYS A 179 5.96 6.24 0.83
N PRO A 180 5.97 5.83 -0.45
CA PRO A 180 5.62 6.70 -1.55
C PRO A 180 4.15 7.12 -1.49
N VAL A 181 3.82 8.27 -2.09
CA VAL A 181 2.44 8.72 -2.27
C VAL A 181 1.80 7.90 -3.40
N ILE A 182 0.56 7.44 -3.23
CA ILE A 182 -0.16 6.72 -4.28
C ILE A 182 -1.05 7.70 -5.02
N ILE A 183 -0.88 7.79 -6.33
CA ILE A 183 -1.64 8.70 -7.19
C ILE A 183 -2.34 7.96 -8.33
N GLY A 184 -3.49 8.48 -8.76
CA GLY A 184 -4.20 8.02 -9.95
C GLY A 184 -3.64 8.61 -11.25
N LYS A 185 -4.25 8.21 -12.36
CA LYS A 185 -3.98 8.75 -13.70
C LYS A 185 -4.18 10.27 -13.78
N ASN A 186 -5.16 10.81 -13.05
CA ASN A 186 -5.49 12.23 -13.01
C ASN A 186 -4.83 12.97 -11.83
N ASP A 187 -3.67 12.51 -11.35
CA ASP A 187 -2.86 13.11 -10.28
C ASP A 187 -3.54 13.21 -8.90
N PHE A 188 -4.73 12.64 -8.75
CA PHE A 188 -5.41 12.53 -7.46
C PHE A 188 -4.66 11.60 -6.51
N VAL A 189 -4.44 12.08 -5.29
CA VAL A 189 -3.80 11.33 -4.21
C VAL A 189 -4.80 10.36 -3.57
N PHE A 190 -4.53 9.06 -3.68
CA PHE A 190 -5.30 7.98 -3.06
C PHE A 190 -4.78 7.56 -1.68
N ASP A 191 -3.46 7.64 -1.47
CA ASP A 191 -2.82 7.38 -0.17
C ASP A 191 -1.58 8.27 -0.06
N GLY A 192 -1.26 8.72 1.16
CA GLY A 192 -0.16 9.64 1.41
C GLY A 192 -0.57 11.11 1.56
N PHE A 193 -1.87 11.41 1.75
CA PHE A 193 -2.37 12.78 1.96
C PHE A 193 -1.52 13.62 2.93
N LEU A 194 -1.24 13.11 4.13
CA LEU A 194 -0.45 13.85 5.12
C LEU A 194 1.01 14.03 4.71
N ALA A 195 1.58 13.09 3.93
CA ALA A 195 2.92 13.23 3.37
C ALA A 195 2.95 14.33 2.30
N THR A 196 1.93 14.38 1.43
CA THR A 196 1.72 15.45 0.46
C THR A 196 1.57 16.81 1.15
N MET A 197 0.76 16.90 2.21
CA MET A 197 0.59 18.14 2.97
C MET A 197 1.88 18.57 3.67
N TYR A 198 2.66 17.63 4.23
CA TYR A 198 3.96 17.93 4.81
C TYR A 198 4.92 18.47 3.74
N ALA A 199 5.08 17.75 2.62
CA ALA A 199 5.94 18.13 1.51
C ALA A 199 5.62 19.55 1.00
N LYS A 200 4.34 19.87 0.84
CA LYS A 200 3.86 21.21 0.50
C LYS A 200 4.28 22.26 1.53
N ASN A 201 4.10 21.97 2.82
CA ASN A 201 4.37 22.92 3.90
C ASN A 201 5.87 23.23 4.07
N VAL A 202 6.75 22.27 3.82
CA VAL A 202 8.21 22.47 3.89
C VAL A 202 8.84 22.88 2.56
N GLY A 203 8.03 23.06 1.51
CA GLY A 203 8.50 23.55 0.21
C GLY A 203 9.26 22.52 -0.62
N LEU A 204 8.99 21.22 -0.46
CA LEU A 204 9.55 20.20 -1.35
C LEU A 204 9.00 20.39 -2.77
N LYS A 205 9.87 20.26 -3.77
CA LYS A 205 9.47 20.39 -5.18
C LYS A 205 8.84 19.11 -5.73
N ARG A 206 9.36 17.96 -5.30
CA ARG A 206 8.99 16.65 -5.81
C ARG A 206 8.83 15.66 -4.66
N VAL A 207 8.07 14.60 -4.91
CA VAL A 207 7.90 13.49 -3.99
C VAL A 207 7.91 12.15 -4.73
N PRO A 208 8.35 11.08 -4.06
CA PRO A 208 8.25 9.73 -4.60
C PRO A 208 6.80 9.30 -4.65
N VAL A 209 6.38 8.81 -5.81
CA VAL A 209 5.02 8.35 -6.07
C VAL A 209 4.98 6.97 -6.69
N ILE A 210 3.88 6.27 -6.43
CA ILE A 210 3.39 5.17 -7.27
C ILE A 210 2.19 5.69 -8.05
N ARG A 211 2.36 5.83 -9.37
CA ARG A 211 1.28 6.22 -10.28
C ARG A 211 0.54 5.00 -10.80
N MET A 212 -0.77 4.96 -10.60
CA MET A 212 -1.66 3.94 -11.15
C MET A 212 -2.33 4.46 -12.42
N ASP A 213 -1.82 4.05 -13.59
CA ASP A 213 -2.25 4.58 -14.89
C ASP A 213 -3.63 4.07 -15.33
N ASN A 214 -4.15 3.04 -14.65
CA ASN A 214 -5.49 2.47 -14.85
C ASN A 214 -6.42 2.69 -13.65
N VAL A 215 -6.19 3.74 -12.85
CA VAL A 215 -7.08 4.13 -11.75
C VAL A 215 -7.28 5.64 -11.76
N GLU A 216 -8.52 6.11 -11.67
CA GLU A 216 -8.85 7.54 -11.61
C GLU A 216 -9.95 7.85 -10.61
N VAL A 217 -9.91 9.06 -10.04
CA VAL A 217 -11.01 9.57 -9.21
C VAL A 217 -12.08 10.19 -10.11
N ILE A 218 -13.35 9.88 -9.84
CA ILE A 218 -14.52 10.56 -10.40
C ILE A 218 -15.19 11.43 -9.32
N LEU A 219 -15.54 12.67 -9.69
CA LEU A 219 -16.02 13.72 -8.79
C LEU A 219 -17.54 13.83 -8.71
#